data_AF-G3HSA3-F1
#
_entry.id   AF-G3HSA3-F1
#
_cell.length_a   1.000
_cell.length_b   1.000
_cell.length_c   1.000
_cell.angle_alpha   90.00
_cell.angle_beta   90.00
_cell.angle_gamma   90.00
#
_symmetry.space_group_name_H-M   'P 1'
#
loop_
_entity.id
_entity.type
_entity.pdbx_description
1 polymer ?
#
loop_
_entity_poly.entity_id
_entity_poly.type
_entity_poly.pdbx_seq_one_letter_code
_entity_poly.pdbx_strand_id
1 'polypeptide(L)'
;MMKSVILRGKGETRAKLKRSQSFGVASASSIKQILLEWCRSKTVGYQHVDLQNFSSSWSDGMAFCALVHSFFPDAFDYNALSPTQRQKNFELAFTMAENLANCERLIEVEDMMVMGRKPDPMCVFTYVQSLYNHLRRFE
;
A
#
# COMPACT_ATOMS: atom_id res chain seq x y z
N MET A 1 -34.66 -53.87 51.71
CA MET A 1 -33.49 -53.63 52.58
C MET A 1 -32.78 -52.39 52.05
N MET A 2 -32.79 -51.29 52.84
CA MET A 2 -31.84 -50.15 52.97
C MET A 2 -31.10 -49.60 51.72
N LYS A 3 -30.83 -48.31 51.47
CA LYS A 3 -31.04 -46.96 52.07
C LYS A 3 -30.37 -45.93 51.12
N SER A 4 -30.57 -44.64 51.39
CA SER A 4 -29.87 -43.41 50.93
C SER A 4 -30.51 -42.66 49.75
N VAL A 5 -31.28 -41.59 49.95
CA VAL A 5 -31.01 -40.23 50.53
C VAL A 5 -30.19 -39.32 49.59
N ILE A 6 -30.96 -38.46 48.89
CA ILE A 6 -30.82 -37.01 48.62
C ILE A 6 -29.40 -36.40 48.65
N LEU A 7 -29.02 -35.66 47.60
CA LEU A 7 -28.48 -34.28 47.71
C LEU A 7 -28.65 -33.47 46.41
N ARG A 8 -28.96 -32.18 46.60
CA ARG A 8 -29.23 -31.15 45.59
C ARG A 8 -27.91 -30.64 44.98
N GLY A 9 -27.95 -30.22 43.72
CA GLY A 9 -26.93 -29.35 43.11
C GLY A 9 -27.57 -28.42 42.08
N LYS A 10 -27.73 -27.14 42.44
CA LYS A 10 -28.01 -26.02 41.53
C LYS A 10 -26.68 -25.39 41.11
N GLY A 11 -26.61 -24.87 39.88
CA GLY A 11 -25.47 -24.11 39.34
C GLY A 11 -24.61 -25.00 38.43
N GLU A 12 -24.23 -24.63 37.21
CA GLU A 12 -23.83 -23.32 36.72
C GLU A 12 -24.25 -23.15 35.24
N THR A 13 -24.90 -22.03 34.90
CA THR A 13 -25.00 -21.58 33.51
C THR A 13 -23.59 -21.25 33.02
N ARG A 14 -23.06 -22.08 32.12
CA ARG A 14 -21.83 -21.79 31.37
C ARG A 14 -22.05 -20.51 30.57
N ALA A 15 -21.58 -19.38 31.10
CA ALA A 15 -21.53 -18.12 30.38
C ALA A 15 -20.72 -18.35 29.11
N LYS A 16 -21.39 -18.36 27.95
CA LYS A 16 -20.71 -18.27 26.66
C LYS A 16 -20.06 -16.89 26.63
N LEU A 17 -18.72 -16.84 26.72
CA LEU A 17 -17.97 -15.64 26.43
C LEU A 17 -18.40 -15.16 25.04
N LYS A 18 -19.18 -14.07 25.01
CA LYS A 18 -19.43 -13.35 23.77
C LYS A 18 -18.09 -12.76 23.37
N ARG A 19 -17.53 -13.28 22.28
CA ARG A 19 -16.34 -12.74 21.63
C ARG A 19 -16.60 -11.25 21.43
N SER A 20 -15.76 -10.42 22.06
CA SER A 20 -15.81 -8.98 21.91
C SER A 20 -15.82 -8.68 20.41
N GLN A 21 -16.84 -8.02 19.90
CA GLN A 21 -16.76 -7.44 18.57
C GLN A 21 -15.64 -6.40 18.65
N SER A 22 -14.45 -6.76 18.15
CA SER A 22 -13.42 -5.76 17.91
C SER A 22 -14.03 -4.79 16.92
N PHE A 23 -14.12 -3.52 17.31
CA PHE A 23 -14.37 -2.44 16.36
C PHE A 23 -13.43 -2.64 15.17
N GLY A 24 -14.01 -2.74 13.98
CA GLY A 24 -13.39 -3.34 12.80
C GLY A 24 -12.07 -2.70 12.43
N VAL A 25 -10.96 -3.36 12.78
CA VAL A 25 -9.67 -3.10 12.16
C VAL A 25 -9.78 -3.60 10.73
N ALA A 26 -9.68 -2.71 9.75
CA ALA A 26 -9.63 -3.08 8.35
C ALA A 26 -8.57 -4.17 8.15
N SER A 27 -8.91 -5.27 7.48
CA SER A 27 -7.94 -6.32 7.15
C SER A 27 -6.77 -5.75 6.35
N ALA A 28 -5.59 -6.35 6.45
CA ALA A 28 -4.43 -5.93 5.66
C ALA A 28 -4.73 -5.92 4.15
N SER A 29 -5.53 -6.88 3.65
CA SER A 29 -5.98 -6.91 2.26
C SER A 29 -6.85 -5.70 1.90
N SER A 30 -7.77 -5.30 2.78
CA SER A 30 -8.58 -4.09 2.55
C SER A 30 -7.76 -2.80 2.57
N ILE A 31 -6.72 -2.71 3.42
CA ILE A 31 -5.83 -1.53 3.45
C ILE A 31 -5.04 -1.43 2.14
N LYS A 32 -4.49 -2.54 1.65
CA LYS A 32 -3.79 -2.59 0.35
C LYS A 32 -4.71 -2.15 -0.79
N GLN A 33 -5.96 -2.61 -0.81
CA GLN A 33 -6.92 -2.21 -1.83
C GLN A 33 -7.25 -0.73 -1.78
N ILE A 34 -7.50 -0.18 -0.58
CA ILE A 34 -7.78 1.26 -0.42
C ILE A 34 -6.60 2.11 -0.92
N LEU A 35 -5.36 1.72 -0.57
CA LEU A 35 -4.17 2.45 -1.03
C LEU A 35 -3.99 2.35 -2.54
N LEU A 36 -4.21 1.17 -3.13
CA LEU A 36 -4.10 0.98 -4.57
C LEU A 36 -5.15 1.83 -5.32
N GLU A 37 -6.37 1.89 -4.79
CA GLU A 37 -7.45 2.69 -5.36
C GLU A 37 -7.16 4.19 -5.28
N TRP A 38 -6.57 4.65 -4.17
CA TRP A 38 -6.09 6.02 -4.08
C TRP A 38 -5.04 6.32 -5.17
N CYS A 39 -4.06 5.44 -5.36
CA CYS A 39 -3.05 5.62 -6.41
C CYS A 39 -3.69 5.70 -7.82
N ARG A 40 -4.69 4.86 -8.10
CA ARG A 40 -5.45 4.89 -9.36
C ARG A 40 -6.17 6.23 -9.54
N SER A 41 -6.84 6.72 -8.50
CA SER A 41 -7.57 7.99 -8.56
C SER A 41 -6.67 9.18 -8.92
N LYS A 42 -5.39 9.13 -8.52
CA LYS A 42 -4.39 10.18 -8.82
C LYS A 42 -3.74 10.05 -10.18
N THR A 43 -3.77 8.86 -10.78
CA THR A 43 -3.06 8.55 -12.03
C THR A 43 -4.00 8.38 -13.22
N VAL A 44 -5.26 8.80 -13.10
CA VAL A 44 -6.23 8.81 -14.21
C VAL A 44 -5.69 9.67 -15.36
N GLY A 45 -5.68 9.09 -16.57
CA GLY A 45 -5.26 9.78 -17.80
C GLY A 45 -3.77 9.71 -18.12
N TYR A 46 -2.93 9.20 -17.20
CA TYR A 46 -1.51 9.00 -17.47
C TYR A 46 -1.28 7.78 -18.38
N GLN A 47 -0.45 7.97 -19.41
CA GLN A 47 -0.09 6.90 -20.34
C GLN A 47 0.83 5.88 -19.65
N HIS A 48 0.75 4.61 -20.07
CA HIS A 48 1.59 3.51 -19.57
C HIS A 48 1.40 3.17 -18.08
N VAL A 49 0.32 3.63 -17.45
CA VAL A 49 -0.01 3.31 -16.06
C VAL A 49 -1.26 2.44 -16.00
N ASP A 50 -1.08 1.20 -15.53
CA ASP A 50 -2.17 0.30 -15.15
C ASP A 50 -1.87 -0.36 -13.80
N LEU A 51 -2.41 0.23 -12.74
CA LEU A 51 -2.17 -0.17 -11.36
C LEU A 51 -3.09 -1.33 -10.96
N GLN A 52 -2.56 -2.55 -10.90
CA GLN A 52 -3.31 -3.76 -10.55
C GLN A 52 -2.79 -4.45 -9.28
N ASN A 53 -1.57 -4.12 -8.86
CA ASN A 53 -0.90 -4.72 -7.71
C ASN A 53 0.21 -3.79 -7.20
N PHE A 54 0.92 -4.20 -6.13
CA PHE A 54 2.12 -3.53 -5.64
C PHE A 54 3.40 -4.19 -6.14
N SER A 55 3.44 -4.73 -7.35
CA SER A 55 4.63 -5.39 -7.90
C SER A 55 4.85 -5.01 -9.36
N SER A 56 4.40 -5.83 -10.31
CA SER A 56 4.64 -5.63 -11.74
C SER A 56 4.14 -4.29 -12.27
N SER A 57 3.03 -3.77 -11.74
CA SER A 57 2.48 -2.45 -12.11
C SER A 57 3.39 -1.26 -11.79
N TRP A 58 4.41 -1.46 -10.95
CA TRP A 58 5.36 -0.43 -10.53
C TRP A 58 6.77 -0.66 -11.07
N SER A 59 6.96 -1.75 -11.84
CA SER A 59 8.29 -2.28 -12.15
C SER A 59 9.09 -1.46 -13.16
N ASP A 60 8.48 -0.50 -13.86
CA ASP A 60 9.13 0.35 -14.85
C ASP A 60 9.26 1.83 -14.45
N GLY A 61 8.81 2.17 -13.23
CA GLY A 61 8.87 3.53 -12.70
C GLY A 61 7.76 4.47 -13.19
N MET A 62 6.97 4.11 -14.21
CA MET A 62 5.96 5.01 -14.79
C MET A 62 4.86 5.38 -13.78
N ALA A 63 4.44 4.41 -12.96
CA ALA A 63 3.47 4.63 -11.90
C ALA A 63 3.98 5.58 -10.81
N PHE A 64 5.25 5.47 -10.42
CA PHE A 64 5.86 6.37 -9.45
C PHE A 64 5.96 7.80 -10.01
N CYS A 65 6.42 7.94 -11.26
CA CYS A 65 6.45 9.24 -11.93
C CYS A 65 5.06 9.86 -12.02
N ALA A 66 4.04 9.08 -12.42
CA ALA A 66 2.68 9.60 -12.58
C ALA A 66 2.09 10.06 -11.24
N LEU A 67 2.34 9.28 -10.19
CA LEU A 67 1.86 9.62 -8.86
C LEU A 67 2.48 10.94 -8.39
N VAL A 68 3.80 11.13 -8.50
CA VAL A 68 4.46 12.39 -8.11
C VAL A 68 4.00 13.56 -8.98
N HIS A 69 3.97 13.38 -10.30
CA HIS A 69 3.55 14.40 -11.26
C HIS A 69 2.09 14.84 -11.06
N SER A 70 1.23 13.96 -10.55
CA SER A 70 -0.17 14.32 -10.25
C SER A 70 -0.32 15.39 -9.17
N PHE A 71 0.67 15.54 -8.30
CA PHE A 71 0.73 16.60 -7.28
C PHE A 71 1.61 17.78 -7.72
N PHE A 72 2.63 17.51 -8.53
CA PHE A 72 3.62 18.50 -8.97
C PHE A 72 3.78 18.45 -10.50
N PRO A 73 2.79 18.93 -11.28
CA PRO A 73 2.81 18.82 -12.74
C PRO A 73 3.94 19.62 -13.40
N ASP A 74 4.47 20.64 -12.72
CA ASP A 74 5.58 21.45 -13.21
C ASP A 74 6.97 20.87 -12.86
N ALA A 75 7.03 19.75 -12.15
CA ALA A 75 8.30 19.17 -11.69
C ALA A 75 9.13 18.58 -12.85
N PHE A 76 8.48 18.00 -13.85
CA PHE A 76 9.11 17.41 -15.04
C PHE A 76 8.07 17.12 -16.13
N ASP A 77 8.51 17.01 -17.39
CA ASP A 77 7.63 16.61 -18.49
C ASP A 77 7.37 15.09 -18.48
N TYR A 78 6.19 14.69 -18.02
CA TYR A 78 5.79 13.28 -18.02
C TYR A 78 5.72 12.67 -19.42
N ASN A 79 5.32 13.43 -20.44
CA ASN A 79 5.09 12.91 -21.78
C ASN A 79 6.39 12.53 -22.50
N ALA A 80 7.53 13.03 -22.02
CA ALA A 80 8.85 12.66 -22.49
C ALA A 80 9.38 11.33 -21.88
N LEU A 81 8.66 10.74 -20.91
CA LEU A 81 9.07 9.51 -20.25
C LEU A 81 8.71 8.27 -21.07
N SER A 82 9.42 7.16 -20.81
CA SER A 82 9.19 5.88 -21.48
C SER A 82 9.32 4.72 -20.51
N PRO A 83 8.45 3.69 -20.56
CA PRO A 83 8.55 2.48 -19.73
C PRO A 83 9.82 1.65 -20.01
N THR A 84 10.54 1.92 -21.09
CA THR A 84 11.83 1.28 -21.37
C THR A 84 12.99 1.86 -20.56
N GLN A 85 12.87 3.10 -20.06
CA GLN A 85 13.91 3.83 -19.32
C GLN A 85 13.76 3.67 -17.79
N ARG A 86 13.60 2.42 -17.32
CA ARG A 86 13.24 2.09 -15.92
C ARG A 86 14.09 2.82 -14.87
N GLN A 87 15.42 2.73 -14.99
CA GLN A 87 16.35 3.31 -14.02
C GLN A 87 16.16 4.83 -13.91
N LYS A 88 16.05 5.51 -15.05
CA LYS A 88 15.80 6.95 -15.12
C LYS A 88 14.46 7.32 -14.49
N ASN A 89 13.41 6.54 -14.75
CA ASN A 89 12.09 6.79 -14.20
C ASN A 89 12.10 6.66 -12.66
N PHE A 90 12.73 5.61 -12.11
CA PHE A 90 12.86 5.45 -10.66
C PHE A 90 13.65 6.61 -10.04
N GLU A 91 14.81 6.92 -10.60
CA GLU A 91 15.65 8.01 -10.07
C GLU A 91 14.90 9.34 -10.07
N LEU A 92 14.20 9.66 -11.16
CA LEU A 92 13.40 10.87 -11.27
C LEU A 92 12.29 10.89 -10.22
N ALA A 93 11.47 9.83 -10.14
CA ALA A 93 10.33 9.80 -9.23
C ALA A 93 10.77 9.89 -7.76
N PHE A 94 11.80 9.15 -7.37
CA PHE A 94 12.25 9.10 -5.99
C PHE A 94 12.90 10.41 -5.58
N THR A 95 13.73 11.01 -6.44
CA THR A 95 14.33 12.33 -6.21
C THR A 95 13.27 13.43 -6.09
N MET A 96 12.26 13.43 -6.97
CA MET A 96 11.21 14.45 -6.93
C MET A 96 10.31 14.29 -5.69
N ALA A 97 9.98 13.06 -5.30
CA ALA A 97 9.22 12.79 -4.08
C ALA A 97 9.96 13.26 -2.81
N GLU A 98 11.27 13.03 -2.75
CA GLU A 98 12.12 13.50 -1.66
C GLU A 98 12.17 15.03 -1.62
N ASN A 99 12.50 15.67 -2.74
CA ASN A 99 12.70 17.12 -2.79
C ASN A 99 11.41 17.92 -2.60
N LEU A 100 10.28 17.46 -3.13
CA LEU A 100 9.04 18.24 -3.17
C LEU A 100 8.07 17.89 -2.05
N ALA A 101 8.06 16.61 -1.62
CA ALA A 101 7.13 16.13 -0.59
C ALA A 101 7.82 15.73 0.72
N ASN A 102 9.15 15.87 0.80
CA ASN A 102 9.96 15.43 1.95
C ASN A 102 9.66 13.96 2.29
N CYS A 103 9.51 13.13 1.26
CA CYS A 103 9.30 11.69 1.38
C CYS A 103 10.65 10.98 1.21
N GLU A 104 11.19 10.48 2.32
CA GLU A 104 12.46 9.74 2.32
C GLU A 104 12.41 8.53 1.37
N ARG A 105 13.52 8.31 0.65
CA ARG A 105 13.70 7.19 -0.26
C ARG A 105 13.85 5.90 0.56
N LEU A 106 12.82 5.05 0.56
CA LEU A 106 12.86 3.75 1.26
C LEU A 106 13.38 2.59 0.41
N ILE A 107 13.50 2.79 -0.90
CA ILE A 107 13.96 1.80 -1.85
C ILE A 107 15.01 2.45 -2.74
N GLU A 108 16.17 1.83 -2.86
CA GLU A 108 17.20 2.28 -3.79
C GLU A 108 16.85 1.90 -5.23
N VAL A 109 17.34 2.70 -6.18
CA VAL A 109 17.09 2.47 -7.60
C VAL A 109 17.75 1.16 -8.05
N GLU A 110 18.96 0.88 -7.56
CA GLU A 110 19.71 -0.35 -7.82
C GLU A 110 18.90 -1.59 -7.41
N ASP A 111 18.25 -1.55 -6.25
CA ASP A 111 17.43 -2.66 -5.75
C ASP A 111 16.22 -2.91 -6.66
N MET A 112 15.55 -1.86 -7.14
CA MET A 112 14.46 -1.97 -8.13
C MET A 112 14.94 -2.54 -9.47
N MET A 113 16.18 -2.23 -9.86
CA MET A 113 16.77 -2.78 -11.07
C MET A 113 17.10 -4.26 -10.91
N VAL A 114 17.68 -4.67 -9.77
CA VAL A 114 17.97 -6.08 -9.41
C VAL A 114 16.69 -6.90 -9.32
N MET A 115 15.64 -6.35 -8.71
CA MET A 115 14.32 -6.99 -8.59
C MET A 115 13.61 -7.21 -9.94
N GLY A 116 14.00 -6.48 -10.99
CA GLY A 116 13.47 -6.68 -12.34
C GLY A 116 11.98 -6.39 -12.47
N ARG A 117 11.28 -7.16 -13.31
CA ARG A 117 9.87 -6.92 -13.69
C ARG A 117 8.83 -7.35 -12.64
N LYS A 118 9.26 -7.98 -11.55
CA LYS A 118 8.39 -8.47 -10.48
C LYS A 118 9.01 -8.14 -9.12
N PRO A 119 9.09 -6.85 -8.75
CA PRO A 119 9.63 -6.46 -7.46
C PRO A 119 8.82 -6.99 -6.30
N ASP A 120 9.45 -7.11 -5.13
CA ASP A 120 8.80 -7.62 -3.92
C ASP A 120 7.56 -6.76 -3.57
N PRO A 121 6.36 -7.37 -3.46
CA PRO A 121 5.15 -6.60 -3.24
C PRO A 121 5.10 -5.84 -1.92
N MET A 122 5.80 -6.32 -0.88
CA MET A 122 5.80 -5.68 0.43
C MET A 122 6.75 -4.49 0.48
N CYS A 123 7.90 -4.58 -0.20
CA CYS A 123 8.82 -3.48 -0.40
C CYS A 123 8.12 -2.29 -1.09
N VAL A 124 7.53 -2.55 -2.26
CA VAL A 124 6.79 -1.53 -3.03
C VAL A 124 5.60 -0.99 -2.24
N PHE A 125 4.80 -1.85 -1.59
CA PHE A 125 3.67 -1.41 -0.77
C PHE A 125 4.11 -0.45 0.34
N THR A 126 5.19 -0.79 1.06
CA THR A 126 5.72 0.05 2.15
C THR A 126 6.11 1.43 1.64
N TYR A 127 6.79 1.49 0.50
CA TYR A 127 7.18 2.78 -0.06
C TYR A 127 6.00 3.59 -0.61
N VAL A 128 5.05 2.93 -1.28
CA VAL A 128 3.81 3.60 -1.73
C VAL A 128 2.97 4.10 -0.55
N GLN A 129 2.97 3.39 0.58
CA GLN A 129 2.33 3.84 1.81
C GLN A 129 3.02 5.09 2.37
N SER A 130 4.36 5.16 2.31
CA SER A 130 5.11 6.38 2.66
C SER A 130 4.73 7.55 1.75
N LEU A 131 4.74 7.33 0.42
CA LEU A 131 4.32 8.32 -0.57
C LEU A 131 2.91 8.84 -0.30
N TYR A 132 1.95 7.95 -0.01
CA TYR A 132 0.59 8.35 0.37
C TYR A 132 0.57 9.30 1.56
N ASN A 133 1.29 9.00 2.64
CA ASN A 133 1.32 9.82 3.85
C ASN A 133 1.91 11.22 3.65
N HIS A 134 2.83 11.36 2.70
CA HIS A 134 3.48 12.62 2.35
C HIS A 134 2.70 13.41 1.31
N LEU A 135 2.34 12.78 0.19
CA LEU A 135 1.65 13.43 -0.94
C LEU A 135 0.23 13.88 -0.59
N ARG A 136 -0.50 13.14 0.26
CA ARG A 136 -1.85 13.54 0.67
C ARG A 136 -1.93 14.88 1.42
N ARG A 137 -0.79 15.44 1.84
CA ARG A 137 -0.70 16.75 2.49
C ARG A 137 -0.83 17.91 1.49
N PHE A 138 -0.75 17.60 0.20
CA PHE A 138 -0.89 18.54 -0.92
C PHE A 138 -2.22 18.36 -1.68
N GLU A 139 -3.14 17.53 -1.16
CA GLU A 139 -4.54 17.48 -1.60
C GLU A 139 -5.32 18.70 -1.10
#